data_AF-A0A1Z8Q639-F1
#
_entry.id   AF-A0A1Z8Q639-F1
#
_cell.length_a   1.000
_cell.length_b   1.000
_cell.length_c   1.000
_cell.angle_alpha   90.00
_cell.angle_beta   90.00
_cell.angle_gamma   90.00
#
_symmetry.space_group_name_H-M   'P 1'
#
loop_
_entity.id
_entity.type
_entity.pdbx_description
1 polymer ?
#
loop_
_entity_poly.entity_id
_entity_poly.type
_entity_poly.pdbx_seq_one_letter_code
_entity_poly.pdbx_strand_id
1 'polypeptide(L)'
;MANRSRNALLCRDELSISSFKTPARFLLVPFLLAASLLVSGCGFEPVYAVRDDAGLPTLLRSIDLPDTRAGRYLANQLRGRIAPAETGGLALYVTLDETRRDALVATDGNTERIDLTMTATVRLETAAAEVVEQRRFRVSSSYNRTSSELANQETEASLRNTALDRIASDIQFLLADLSADAGPAQ
;
A
#
# COMPACT_ATOMS: atom_id res chain seq x y z
N MET A 1 24.32 15.36 -74.12
CA MET A 1 25.49 15.08 -73.27
C MET A 1 25.44 13.62 -72.84
N ALA A 2 26.58 12.94 -73.02
CA ALA A 2 27.03 11.63 -72.52
C ALA A 2 26.42 11.15 -71.17
N ASN A 3 26.32 9.86 -70.78
CA ASN A 3 26.75 8.55 -71.27
C ASN A 3 25.97 7.45 -70.47
N ARG A 4 25.84 6.28 -71.08
CA ARG A 4 25.20 5.03 -70.65
C ARG A 4 26.25 4.05 -70.09
N SER A 5 26.01 3.43 -68.92
CA SER A 5 26.46 2.05 -68.57
C SER A 5 26.15 1.74 -67.10
N ARG A 6 25.23 0.82 -66.79
CA ARG A 6 25.45 -0.63 -66.52
C ARG A 6 26.40 -0.90 -65.34
N ASN A 7 25.88 -1.52 -64.27
CA ASN A 7 26.40 -2.72 -63.58
C ASN A 7 25.36 -3.11 -62.52
N ALA A 8 24.52 -4.12 -62.70
CA ALA A 8 24.78 -5.56 -62.78
C ALA A 8 25.07 -6.20 -61.40
N LEU A 9 24.11 -7.02 -60.97
CA LEU A 9 24.26 -8.31 -60.27
C LEU A 9 24.66 -8.24 -58.79
N LEU A 10 23.71 -8.55 -57.90
CA LEU A 10 23.53 -9.87 -57.29
C LEU A 10 24.75 -10.33 -56.49
N CYS A 11 24.67 -10.21 -55.16
CA CYS A 11 25.21 -11.24 -54.28
C CYS A 11 24.31 -11.35 -53.05
N ARG A 12 23.54 -12.42 -53.05
CA ARG A 12 22.67 -12.89 -51.98
C ARG A 12 23.56 -13.79 -51.15
N ASP A 13 24.28 -13.22 -50.19
CA ASP A 13 25.11 -14.01 -49.29
C ASP A 13 24.22 -14.66 -48.23
N GLU A 14 23.80 -15.88 -48.58
CA GLU A 14 23.36 -16.93 -47.70
C GLU A 14 24.44 -17.13 -46.61
N LEU A 15 24.21 -16.57 -45.42
CA LEU A 15 25.00 -16.94 -44.24
C LEU A 15 24.60 -18.36 -43.83
N SER A 16 25.29 -19.30 -44.47
CA SER A 16 25.41 -20.70 -44.11
C SER A 16 25.81 -20.82 -42.63
N ILE A 17 24.84 -21.17 -41.79
CA ILE A 17 25.11 -21.58 -40.40
C ILE A 17 25.72 -22.98 -40.47
N SER A 18 27.04 -22.99 -40.61
CA SER A 18 27.90 -24.15 -40.44
C SER A 18 27.68 -24.75 -39.05
N SER A 19 27.17 -25.98 -39.07
CA SER A 19 27.02 -26.88 -37.93
C SER A 19 28.40 -27.21 -37.37
N PHE A 20 28.78 -26.57 -36.25
CA PHE A 20 29.95 -26.98 -35.47
C PHE A 20 29.52 -27.70 -34.19
N LYS A 21 29.65 -29.02 -34.28
CA LYS A 21 29.45 -30.02 -33.25
C LYS A 21 30.35 -29.74 -32.04
N THR A 22 29.77 -29.25 -30.93
CA THR A 22 30.39 -29.28 -29.59
C THR A 22 29.32 -29.70 -28.56
N PRO A 23 29.34 -30.96 -28.06
CA PRO A 23 28.29 -31.49 -27.20
C PRO A 23 28.50 -31.15 -25.71
N ALA A 24 29.00 -29.93 -25.42
CA ALA A 24 29.24 -29.48 -24.05
C ALA A 24 28.50 -28.18 -23.69
N ARG A 25 28.08 -27.38 -24.70
CA ARG A 25 27.31 -26.14 -24.48
C ARG A 25 25.80 -26.34 -24.47
N PHE A 26 25.30 -27.45 -25.02
CA PHE A 26 23.86 -27.70 -25.16
C PHE A 26 23.16 -28.06 -23.84
N LEU A 27 23.91 -28.49 -22.82
CA LEU A 27 23.38 -28.74 -21.46
C LEU A 27 23.49 -27.52 -20.53
N LEU A 28 24.30 -26.52 -20.86
CA LEU A 28 24.51 -25.34 -20.02
C LEU A 28 23.34 -24.35 -20.12
N VAL A 29 22.75 -24.21 -21.31
CA VAL A 29 21.59 -23.34 -21.55
C VAL A 29 20.33 -23.80 -20.80
N PRO A 30 19.89 -25.07 -20.85
CA PRO A 30 18.72 -25.50 -20.08
C PRO A 30 18.98 -25.47 -18.56
N PHE A 31 20.22 -25.67 -18.12
CA PHE A 31 20.59 -25.57 -16.71
C PHE A 31 20.53 -24.11 -16.19
N LEU A 32 21.03 -23.15 -16.96
CA LEU A 32 20.91 -21.72 -16.66
C LEU A 32 19.45 -21.25 -16.69
N LEU A 33 18.64 -21.76 -17.62
CA LEU A 33 17.21 -21.48 -17.67
C LEU A 33 16.50 -22.03 -16.42
N ALA A 34 16.75 -23.29 -16.05
CA ALA A 34 16.19 -23.89 -14.84
C ALA A 34 16.61 -23.17 -13.55
N ALA A 35 17.88 -22.76 -13.45
CA ALA A 35 18.37 -21.96 -12.33
C ALA A 35 17.71 -20.57 -12.25
N SER A 36 17.40 -19.94 -13.39
CA SER A 36 16.70 -18.65 -13.42
C SER A 36 15.26 -18.75 -12.92
N LEU A 37 14.56 -19.88 -13.17
CA LEU A 37 13.22 -20.10 -12.61
C LEU A 37 13.25 -20.23 -11.08
N LEU A 38 14.27 -20.89 -10.53
CA LEU A 38 14.45 -21.05 -9.08
C LEU A 38 14.77 -19.73 -8.35
N VAL A 39 15.41 -18.76 -9.03
CA VAL A 39 15.73 -17.43 -8.46
C VAL A 39 14.61 -16.40 -8.72
N SER A 40 13.74 -16.63 -9.70
CA SER A 40 12.63 -15.72 -10.02
C SER A 40 11.50 -15.72 -8.99
N GLY A 41 11.50 -16.65 -8.04
CA GLY A 41 10.62 -16.64 -6.87
C GLY A 41 11.28 -15.96 -5.67
N CYS A 42 11.57 -14.65 -5.75
CA CYS A 42 11.76 -13.87 -4.53
C CYS A 42 10.45 -13.99 -3.74
N GLY A 43 10.48 -14.71 -2.62
CA GLY A 43 9.33 -15.04 -1.77
C GLY A 43 8.67 -13.82 -1.15
N PHE A 44 8.05 -12.98 -1.98
CA PHE A 44 7.09 -11.99 -1.57
C PHE A 44 5.83 -12.74 -1.18
N GLU A 45 5.79 -13.18 0.08
CA GLU A 45 4.54 -13.53 0.72
C GLU A 45 3.79 -12.21 0.97
N PRO A 46 2.68 -11.95 0.28
CA PRO A 46 1.93 -10.73 0.53
C PRO A 46 1.39 -10.76 1.96
N VAL A 47 1.67 -9.72 2.74
CA VAL A 47 1.16 -9.56 4.12
C VAL A 47 -0.39 -9.65 4.19
N TYR A 48 -1.06 -9.43 3.07
CA TYR A 48 -2.52 -9.51 2.93
C TYR A 48 -3.04 -10.87 2.43
N ALA A 49 -2.18 -11.87 2.16
CA ALA A 49 -2.63 -13.26 2.04
C ALA A 49 -3.03 -13.74 3.43
N VAL A 50 -4.19 -13.26 3.87
CA VAL A 50 -4.92 -13.81 5.00
C VAL A 50 -5.16 -15.26 4.64
N ARG A 51 -4.49 -16.16 5.37
CA ARG A 51 -4.84 -17.57 5.42
C ARG A 51 -6.34 -17.66 5.73
N ASP A 52 -7.10 -18.31 4.85
CA ASP A 52 -8.49 -18.75 5.09
C ASP A 52 -8.60 -19.80 6.23
N ASP A 53 -7.54 -19.94 7.04
CA ASP A 53 -7.38 -21.02 7.98
C ASP A 53 -7.80 -20.54 9.38
N ALA A 54 -9.06 -20.84 9.70
CA ALA A 54 -9.50 -21.26 11.03
C ALA A 54 -8.92 -20.50 12.23
N GLY A 55 -9.59 -19.41 12.61
CA GLY A 55 -9.66 -19.01 14.02
C GLY A 55 -8.38 -18.47 14.64
N LEU A 56 -7.67 -17.56 13.96
CA LEU A 56 -6.82 -16.64 14.71
C LEU A 56 -7.72 -15.95 15.76
N PRO A 57 -7.42 -16.11 17.07
CA PRO A 57 -8.21 -15.48 18.09
C PRO A 57 -8.18 -13.98 17.84
N THR A 58 -9.35 -13.40 17.57
CA THR A 58 -9.47 -11.96 17.50
C THR A 58 -8.93 -11.40 18.81
N LEU A 59 -7.81 -10.68 18.75
CA LEU A 59 -7.21 -10.02 19.92
C LEU A 59 -8.14 -8.97 20.53
N LEU A 60 -8.97 -8.35 19.68
CA LEU A 60 -9.85 -7.26 20.02
C LEU A 60 -11.21 -7.71 20.55
N ARG A 61 -11.54 -7.22 21.75
CA ARG A 61 -12.87 -7.27 22.35
C ARG A 61 -13.79 -6.19 21.80
N SER A 62 -13.28 -4.97 21.69
CA SER A 62 -14.06 -3.81 21.28
C SER A 62 -13.21 -2.81 20.52
N ILE A 63 -13.88 -1.98 19.73
CA ILE A 63 -13.27 -0.85 19.04
C ILE A 63 -14.09 0.39 19.38
N ASP A 64 -13.45 1.35 20.02
CA ASP A 64 -14.01 2.64 20.38
C ASP A 64 -13.42 3.73 19.49
N LEU A 65 -14.31 4.47 18.84
CA LEU A 65 -14.01 5.53 17.88
C LEU A 65 -14.82 6.77 18.22
N PRO A 66 -14.34 7.98 17.89
CA PRO A 66 -15.06 9.20 18.20
C PRO A 66 -16.38 9.27 17.44
N ASP A 67 -17.46 9.73 18.08
CA ASP A 67 -18.76 9.93 17.43
C ASP A 67 -18.77 11.18 16.54
N THR A 68 -18.04 11.08 15.44
CA THR A 68 -17.88 12.11 14.42
C THR A 68 -18.09 11.50 13.03
N ARG A 69 -18.24 12.32 11.99
CA ARG A 69 -18.32 11.82 10.61
C ARG A 69 -17.07 11.01 10.24
N ALA A 70 -15.89 11.48 10.62
CA ALA A 70 -14.62 10.80 10.38
C ALA A 70 -14.53 9.48 11.17
N GLY A 71 -14.92 9.47 12.45
CA GLY A 71 -14.93 8.27 13.26
C GLY A 71 -15.89 7.19 12.75
N ARG A 72 -17.11 7.58 12.33
CA ARG A 72 -18.06 6.64 11.71
C ARG A 72 -17.57 6.10 10.37
N TYR A 73 -16.92 6.94 9.55
CA TYR A 73 -16.29 6.50 8.31
C TYR A 73 -15.19 5.46 8.58
N LEU A 74 -14.28 5.76 9.52
CA LEU A 74 -13.22 4.84 9.91
C LEU A 74 -13.78 3.54 10.50
N ALA A 75 -14.82 3.62 11.33
CA ALA A 75 -15.49 2.44 11.89
C ALA A 75 -16.03 1.52 10.79
N ASN A 76 -16.61 2.09 9.73
CA ASN A 76 -17.08 1.32 8.57
C ASN A 76 -15.92 0.66 7.81
N GLN A 77 -14.80 1.37 7.64
CA GLN A 77 -13.60 0.80 7.00
C GLN A 77 -12.98 -0.34 7.82
N LEU A 78 -12.97 -0.22 9.14
CA LEU A 78 -12.43 -1.26 10.03
C LEU A 78 -13.35 -2.48 10.12
N ARG A 79 -14.68 -2.31 10.08
CA ARG A 79 -15.64 -3.43 10.17
C ARG A 79 -15.45 -4.47 9.07
N GLY A 80 -15.01 -4.06 7.88
CA GLY A 80 -14.70 -4.97 6.77
C GLY A 80 -13.34 -5.66 6.86
N ARG A 81 -12.49 -5.29 7.83
CA ARG A 81 -11.09 -5.71 7.93
C ARG A 81 -10.77 -6.42 9.24
N ILE A 82 -11.51 -6.10 10.29
CA ILE A 82 -11.27 -6.52 11.67
C ILE A 82 -12.61 -6.90 12.28
N ALA A 83 -12.69 -8.09 12.85
CA ALA A 83 -13.90 -8.60 13.49
C ALA A 83 -13.65 -8.79 14.99
N PRO A 84 -14.05 -7.83 15.87
CA PRO A 84 -14.00 -7.97 17.31
C PRO A 84 -14.75 -9.22 17.81
N ALA A 85 -14.28 -9.84 18.88
CA ALA A 85 -14.91 -11.00 19.49
C ALA A 85 -14.92 -10.85 21.01
N GLU A 86 -15.98 -11.33 21.67
CA GLU A 86 -16.11 -11.27 23.14
C GLU A 86 -14.95 -11.96 23.89
N THR A 87 -14.30 -12.93 23.24
CA THR A 87 -13.11 -13.62 23.75
C THR A 87 -11.83 -12.81 23.63
N GLY A 88 -11.85 -11.65 22.96
CA GLY A 88 -10.70 -10.77 22.81
C GLY A 88 -10.25 -10.17 24.14
N GLY A 89 -8.93 -10.03 24.31
CA GLY A 89 -8.33 -9.48 25.53
C GLY A 89 -8.14 -7.97 25.52
N LEU A 90 -8.21 -7.34 24.34
CA LEU A 90 -7.82 -5.95 24.12
C LEU A 90 -8.96 -5.07 23.64
N ALA A 91 -9.02 -3.83 24.13
CA ALA A 91 -9.90 -2.78 23.61
C ALA A 91 -9.07 -1.78 22.79
N LEU A 92 -9.51 -1.49 21.57
CA LEU A 92 -8.89 -0.52 20.67
C LEU A 92 -9.57 0.84 20.83
N TYR A 93 -8.82 1.86 21.25
CA TYR A 93 -9.28 3.24 21.34
C TYR A 93 -8.60 4.09 20.27
N VAL A 94 -9.40 4.83 19.51
CA VAL A 94 -8.91 5.73 18.48
C VAL A 94 -9.39 7.15 18.76
N THR A 95 -8.50 8.12 18.64
CA THR A 95 -8.86 9.55 18.59
C THR A 95 -8.39 10.11 17.25
N LEU A 96 -9.20 11.00 16.66
CA LEU A 96 -8.94 11.59 15.35
C LEU A 96 -8.83 13.11 15.49
N ASP A 97 -7.82 13.68 14.84
CA ASP A 97 -7.59 15.12 14.75
C ASP A 97 -7.27 15.50 13.30
N GLU A 98 -7.96 16.49 12.78
CA GLU A 98 -7.72 17.01 11.44
C GLU A 98 -7.25 18.45 11.52
N THR A 99 -6.13 18.73 10.84
CA THR A 99 -5.56 20.07 10.76
C THR A 99 -5.47 20.51 9.31
N ARG A 100 -5.95 21.72 9.06
CA ARG A 100 -5.83 22.43 7.78
C ARG A 100 -4.86 23.59 7.97
N ARG A 101 -3.92 23.75 7.04
CA ARG A 101 -2.97 24.87 7.04
C ARG A 101 -2.83 25.45 5.65
N ASP A 102 -2.82 26.77 5.58
CA ASP A 102 -2.51 27.50 4.35
C ASP A 102 -0.98 27.48 4.19
N ALA A 103 -0.50 26.70 3.23
CA ALA A 103 0.90 26.32 3.11
C ALA A 103 1.69 27.30 2.24
N LEU A 104 1.08 27.78 1.15
CA LEU A 104 1.69 28.72 0.21
C LEU A 104 0.61 29.62 -0.39
N VAL A 105 0.91 30.91 -0.49
CA VAL A 105 0.13 31.88 -1.29
C VAL A 105 1.02 32.31 -2.45
N ALA A 106 0.54 32.15 -3.68
CA ALA A 106 1.26 32.58 -4.87
C ALA A 106 1.39 34.12 -4.91
N THR A 107 2.45 34.62 -5.54
CA THR A 107 2.76 36.06 -5.63
C THR A 107 1.68 36.86 -6.35
N ASP A 108 0.87 36.21 -7.19
CA ASP A 108 -0.29 36.78 -7.88
C ASP A 108 -1.57 36.79 -7.02
N GLY A 109 -1.52 36.26 -5.79
CA GLY A 109 -2.62 36.19 -4.83
C GLY A 109 -3.74 35.21 -5.21
N ASN A 110 -3.61 34.48 -6.32
CA ASN A 110 -4.73 33.75 -6.92
C ASN A 110 -4.66 32.23 -6.71
N THR A 111 -3.47 31.70 -6.37
CA THR A 111 -3.27 30.27 -6.06
C THR A 111 -2.82 30.11 -4.61
N GLU A 112 -3.65 29.43 -3.82
CA GLU A 112 -3.34 29.09 -2.42
C GLU A 112 -3.22 27.58 -2.28
N ARG A 113 -2.08 27.08 -1.78
CA ARG A 113 -1.91 25.66 -1.46
C ARG A 113 -2.33 25.41 -0.03
N ILE A 114 -3.19 24.41 0.16
CA ILE A 114 -3.67 23.97 1.45
C ILE A 114 -3.06 22.61 1.78
N ASP A 115 -2.49 22.48 2.98
CA ASP A 115 -2.06 21.21 3.56
C ASP A 115 -3.14 20.71 4.53
N LEU A 116 -3.66 19.50 4.28
CA LEU A 116 -4.58 18.78 5.14
C LEU A 116 -3.85 17.62 5.79
N THR A 117 -3.85 17.58 7.12
CA THR A 117 -3.27 16.48 7.89
C THR A 117 -4.30 15.83 8.79
N MET A 118 -4.52 14.54 8.59
CA MET A 118 -5.24 13.67 9.51
C MET A 118 -4.26 12.98 10.45
N THR A 119 -4.53 13.07 11.75
CA THR A 119 -3.82 12.33 12.80
C THR A 119 -4.79 11.36 13.46
N ALA A 120 -4.37 10.10 13.62
CA ALA A 120 -5.02 9.14 14.49
C ALA A 120 -4.08 8.75 15.63
N THR A 121 -4.49 8.98 16.88
CA THR A 121 -3.82 8.38 18.04
C THR A 121 -4.57 7.13 18.43
N VAL A 122 -3.86 6.01 18.41
CA VAL A 122 -4.38 4.67 18.60
C VAL A 122 -3.77 4.09 19.88
N ARG A 123 -4.61 3.50 20.71
CA ARG A 123 -4.22 2.94 22.00
C ARG A 123 -4.93 1.61 22.22
N LEU A 124 -4.18 0.59 22.62
CA LEU A 124 -4.69 -0.73 22.94
C LEU A 124 -4.59 -0.94 24.44
N GLU A 125 -5.70 -1.34 25.05
CA GLU A 125 -5.79 -1.56 26.48
C GLU A 125 -6.26 -2.97 26.80
N THR A 126 -5.75 -3.56 27.89
CA THR A 126 -6.34 -4.78 28.45
C THR A 126 -7.66 -4.49 29.16
N ALA A 127 -8.40 -5.54 29.53
CA ALA A 127 -9.58 -5.41 30.38
C ALA A 127 -9.30 -4.75 31.74
N ALA A 128 -8.03 -4.73 32.20
CA ALA A 128 -7.60 -4.06 33.43
C ALA A 128 -7.20 -2.59 33.22
N ALA A 129 -7.47 -2.02 32.03
CA ALA A 129 -7.08 -0.67 31.61
C ALA A 129 -5.55 -0.44 31.58
N GLU A 130 -4.78 -1.51 31.36
CA GLU A 130 -3.34 -1.40 31.12
C GLU A 130 -3.08 -1.14 29.63
N VAL A 131 -2.32 -0.09 29.32
CA VAL A 131 -1.95 0.23 27.94
C VAL A 131 -0.86 -0.73 27.46
N VAL A 132 -1.25 -1.63 26.55
CA VAL A 132 -0.34 -2.60 25.93
C VAL A 132 0.48 -1.94 24.83
N GLU A 133 -0.17 -1.09 24.04
CA GLU A 133 0.46 -0.45 22.90
C GLU A 133 -0.18 0.90 22.60
N GLN A 134 0.64 1.86 22.21
CA GLN A 134 0.18 3.18 21.75
C GLN A 134 0.97 3.63 20.52
N ARG A 135 0.25 4.02 19.47
CA ARG A 135 0.82 4.48 18.20
C ARG A 135 0.09 5.70 17.69
N ARG A 136 0.82 6.55 16.97
CA ARG A 136 0.28 7.73 16.31
C ARG A 136 0.50 7.61 14.80
N PHE A 137 -0.59 7.59 14.05
CA PHE A 137 -0.58 7.64 12.59
C PHE A 137 -0.84 9.06 12.11
N ARG A 138 -0.13 9.47 11.06
CA ARG A 138 -0.25 10.80 10.46
C ARG A 138 -0.23 10.67 8.95
N VAL A 139 -1.27 11.18 8.30
CA VAL A 139 -1.38 11.26 6.85
C VAL A 139 -1.55 12.72 6.46
N SER A 140 -0.62 13.23 5.66
CA SER A 140 -0.64 14.60 5.15
C SER A 140 -0.81 14.59 3.64
N SER A 141 -1.75 15.40 3.16
CA SER A 141 -2.02 15.62 1.75
C SER A 141 -2.07 17.12 1.48
N SER A 142 -1.79 17.54 0.25
CA SER A 142 -1.88 18.94 -0.14
C SER A 142 -2.70 19.09 -1.43
N TYR A 143 -3.38 20.21 -1.58
CA TYR A 143 -4.09 20.56 -2.80
C TYR A 143 -4.04 22.06 -3.06
N ASN A 144 -4.17 22.45 -4.33
CA ASN A 144 -4.29 23.86 -4.70
C ASN A 144 -5.75 24.25 -4.70
N ARG A 145 -6.08 25.31 -3.97
CA ARG A 145 -7.41 25.90 -3.92
C ARG A 145 -7.75 26.47 -5.30
N THR A 146 -8.98 26.25 -5.72
CA THR A 146 -9.54 26.78 -6.96
C THR A 146 -10.56 27.88 -6.66
N SER A 147 -11.03 28.59 -7.69
CA SER A 147 -12.11 29.58 -7.54
C SER A 147 -13.47 28.97 -7.18
N SER A 148 -13.65 27.66 -7.37
CA SER A 148 -14.88 26.95 -7.03
C SER A 148 -14.82 26.42 -5.60
N GLU A 149 -15.60 27.03 -4.71
CA GLU A 149 -15.69 26.59 -3.30
C GLU A 149 -16.22 25.15 -3.18
N LEU A 150 -17.18 24.77 -4.02
CA LEU A 150 -17.69 23.39 -4.07
C LEU A 150 -16.59 22.39 -4.43
N ALA A 151 -15.75 22.71 -5.43
CA ALA A 151 -14.64 21.83 -5.81
C ALA A 151 -13.60 21.68 -4.69
N ASN A 152 -13.34 22.75 -3.94
CA ASN A 152 -12.42 22.71 -2.79
C ASN A 152 -12.99 21.82 -1.67
N GLN A 153 -14.27 21.94 -1.34
CA GLN A 153 -14.92 21.10 -0.32
C GLN A 153 -14.97 19.62 -0.69
N GLU A 154 -15.27 19.29 -1.94
CA GLU A 154 -15.23 17.91 -2.44
C GLU A 154 -13.82 17.34 -2.41
N THR A 155 -12.82 18.16 -2.76
CA THR A 155 -11.40 17.76 -2.68
C THR A 155 -11.01 17.45 -1.24
N GLU A 156 -11.36 18.30 -0.28
CA GLU A 156 -11.11 18.06 1.14
C GLU A 156 -11.79 16.80 1.66
N ALA A 157 -13.06 16.59 1.30
CA ALA A 157 -13.79 15.39 1.69
C ALA A 157 -13.13 14.12 1.14
N SER A 158 -12.66 14.16 -0.12
CA SER A 158 -11.95 13.06 -0.75
C SER A 158 -10.58 12.80 -0.10
N LEU A 159 -9.80 13.84 0.18
CA LEU A 159 -8.52 13.74 0.88
C LEU A 159 -8.68 13.18 2.31
N ARG A 160 -9.71 13.63 3.03
CA ARG A 160 -10.06 13.11 4.36
C ARG A 160 -10.36 11.62 4.30
N ASN A 161 -11.22 11.19 3.38
CA ASN A 161 -11.57 9.78 3.23
C ASN A 161 -10.34 8.93 2.88
N THR A 162 -9.52 9.41 1.93
CA THR A 162 -8.26 8.74 1.54
C THR A 162 -7.31 8.59 2.72
N ALA A 163 -7.19 9.63 3.56
CA ALA A 163 -6.38 9.57 4.78
C ALA A 163 -6.92 8.56 5.79
N LEU A 164 -8.23 8.48 5.97
CA LEU A 164 -8.87 7.50 6.85
C LEU A 164 -8.72 6.06 6.33
N ASP A 165 -8.79 5.84 5.01
CA ASP A 165 -8.54 4.53 4.40
C ASP A 165 -7.09 4.06 4.64
N ARG A 166 -6.14 4.99 4.54
CA ARG A 166 -4.74 4.72 4.85
C ARG A 166 -4.55 4.38 6.33
N ILE A 167 -5.13 5.17 7.23
CA ILE A 167 -5.11 4.92 8.68
C ILE A 167 -5.75 3.57 9.02
N ALA A 168 -6.86 3.20 8.37
CA ALA A 168 -7.48 1.90 8.59
C ALA A 168 -6.52 0.74 8.24
N SER A 169 -5.78 0.89 7.15
CA SER A 169 -4.76 -0.08 6.74
C SER A 169 -3.58 -0.12 7.72
N ASP A 170 -3.12 1.04 8.19
CA ASP A 170 -2.03 1.12 9.18
C ASP A 170 -2.44 0.50 10.53
N ILE A 171 -3.70 0.68 10.98
CA ILE A 171 -4.25 0.00 12.16
C ILE A 171 -4.29 -1.51 11.93
N GLN A 172 -4.73 -1.97 10.75
CA GLN A 172 -4.75 -3.39 10.43
C GLN A 172 -3.35 -4.01 10.50
N PHE A 173 -2.32 -3.32 9.99
CA PHE A 173 -0.94 -3.77 10.09
C PHE A 173 -0.44 -3.81 11.54
N LEU A 174 -0.75 -2.79 12.35
CA LEU A 174 -0.40 -2.78 13.78
C LEU A 174 -0.99 -4.01 14.51
N LEU A 175 -2.24 -4.34 14.23
CA LEU A 175 -2.91 -5.48 14.87
C LEU A 175 -2.35 -6.83 14.39
N ALA A 176 -1.97 -6.92 13.11
CA ALA A 176 -1.35 -8.12 12.56
C ALA A 176 0.07 -8.34 13.13
N ASP A 177 0.81 -7.25 13.36
CA ASP A 177 2.14 -7.29 13.99
C ASP A 177 2.04 -7.81 15.44
N LEU A 178 1.09 -7.26 16.21
CA LEU A 178 0.85 -7.70 17.60
C LEU A 178 0.38 -9.15 17.71
N SER A 179 -0.38 -9.66 16.73
CA SER A 179 -0.81 -11.06 16.74
C SER A 179 0.31 -12.03 16.38
N ALA A 180 1.31 -11.58 15.60
CA ALA A 180 2.49 -12.36 15.31
C ALA A 180 3.42 -12.49 16.54
N ASP A 181 3.56 -11.43 17.34
CA ASP A 181 4.34 -11.44 18.58
C ASP A 181 3.68 -12.31 19.68
N ALA A 182 2.35 -12.41 19.69
CA ALA A 182 1.58 -13.22 20.64
C ALA A 182 1.57 -14.73 20.29
N GLY A 183 2.64 -15.25 19.67
CA GLY A 183 2.77 -16.59 19.10
C GLY A 183 2.18 -17.75 19.94
N PRO A 184 1.80 -18.87 19.30
CA PRO A 184 0.82 -19.83 19.81
C PRO A 184 1.21 -20.33 21.21
N ALA A 185 0.31 -20.10 22.17
CA ALA A 185 0.33 -20.80 23.44
C ALA A 185 0.27 -22.31 23.14
N GLN A 186 1.38 -23.00 23.37
CA GLN A 186 1.49 -24.46 23.36
C GLN A 186 0.77 -25.06 24.57
#